data_AF-A0A5P9J6M8-F1
#
_entry.id   AF-A0A5P9J6M8-F1
#
_cell.length_a   1.000
_cell.length_b   1.000
_cell.length_c   1.000
_cell.angle_alpha   90.00
_cell.angle_beta   90.00
_cell.angle_gamma   90.00
#
_symmetry.space_group_name_H-M   'P 1'
#
loop_
_entity.id
_entity.type
_entity.pdbx_description
1 polymer ?
#
loop_
_entity_poly.entity_id
_entity_poly.type
_entity_poly.pdbx_seq_one_letter_code
_entity_poly.pdbx_strand_id
1 'polypeptide(L)'
;MQRAMSESLSYISIDQGREQLFSHFDTDGEMWTGSGPRQVSTRITFNNAFAGPPAVNVSISMWDVGRSANLRAEILAQNISSDGFDMVFRTWGDSQIARIGADWIAIGAAVDPTLWQVDGA
;
A
#
# COMPACT_ATOMS: atom_id res chain seq x y z
N MET A 1 -25.53 -43.71 0.93
CA MET A 1 -25.51 -42.40 1.62
C MET A 1 -24.08 -41.89 1.60
N GLN A 2 -23.72 -41.10 0.58
CA GLN A 2 -22.37 -40.61 0.36
C GLN A 2 -22.38 -39.13 0.74
N ARG A 3 -21.73 -38.77 1.85
CA ARG A 3 -21.48 -37.35 2.16
C ARG A 3 -20.58 -36.83 1.03
N ALA A 4 -21.11 -35.96 0.19
CA ALA A 4 -20.27 -35.13 -0.66
C ALA A 4 -19.37 -34.32 0.27
N MET A 5 -18.07 -34.60 0.28
CA MET A 5 -17.09 -33.66 0.79
C MET A 5 -17.14 -32.47 -0.17
N SER A 6 -17.71 -31.37 0.28
CA SER A 6 -17.56 -30.08 -0.40
C SER A 6 -16.09 -29.69 -0.28
N GLU A 7 -15.30 -29.88 -1.32
CA GLU A 7 -13.98 -29.27 -1.38
C GLU A 7 -14.17 -27.75 -1.41
N SER A 8 -13.69 -27.07 -0.37
CA SER A 8 -13.65 -25.61 -0.35
C SER A 8 -12.48 -25.16 -1.21
N LEU A 9 -12.74 -24.82 -2.48
CA LEU A 9 -11.76 -24.12 -3.30
C LEU A 9 -11.57 -22.70 -2.76
N SER A 10 -10.40 -22.40 -2.19
CA SER A 10 -10.03 -21.04 -1.82
C SER A 10 -9.31 -20.37 -2.98
N TYR A 11 -9.95 -19.40 -3.63
CA TYR A 11 -9.33 -18.58 -4.66
C TYR A 11 -8.45 -17.49 -4.01
N ILE A 12 -7.18 -17.43 -4.41
CA ILE A 12 -6.24 -16.37 -4.00
C ILE A 12 -6.14 -15.36 -5.14
N SER A 13 -6.29 -14.08 -4.80
CA SER A 13 -5.97 -12.96 -5.67
C SER A 13 -4.65 -12.32 -5.24
N ILE A 14 -3.90 -11.82 -6.23
CA ILE A 14 -2.69 -11.03 -6.02
C ILE A 14 -2.86 -9.75 -6.84
N ASP A 15 -2.62 -8.61 -6.20
CA ASP A 15 -2.47 -7.33 -6.87
C ASP A 15 -1.15 -6.70 -6.43
N GLN A 16 -0.52 -5.93 -7.30
CA GLN A 16 0.78 -5.33 -7.03
C GLN A 16 0.99 -4.09 -7.88
N GLY A 17 1.82 -3.18 -7.38
CA GLY A 17 2.08 -1.93 -8.09
C GLY A 17 3.29 -1.19 -7.53
N ARG A 18 3.53 -0.03 -8.14
CA ARG A 18 4.62 0.87 -7.78
C ARG A 18 4.14 2.31 -7.90
N GLU A 19 4.48 3.12 -6.93
CA GLU A 19 4.16 4.54 -6.90
C GLU A 19 5.38 5.40 -6.62
N GLN A 20 5.44 6.58 -7.24
CA GLN A 20 6.31 7.66 -6.76
C GLN A 20 5.51 8.48 -5.75
N LEU A 21 5.82 8.33 -4.46
CA LEU A 21 5.04 8.96 -3.40
C LEU A 21 5.16 10.48 -3.40
N PHE A 22 6.36 11.00 -3.70
CA PHE A 22 6.59 12.44 -3.84
C PHE A 22 7.96 12.73 -4.50
N SER A 23 8.08 13.96 -5.02
CA SER A 23 9.35 14.62 -5.35
C SER A 23 9.33 16.04 -4.77
N HIS A 24 10.04 16.26 -3.66
CA HIS A 24 10.06 17.53 -2.95
C HIS A 24 11.34 18.33 -3.16
N PHE A 25 12.36 17.76 -3.80
CA PHE A 25 13.55 18.53 -4.21
C PHE A 25 13.20 19.62 -5.23
N ASP A 26 12.33 19.29 -6.20
CA ASP A 26 11.98 20.22 -7.29
C ASP A 26 11.10 21.39 -6.81
N THR A 27 10.51 21.29 -5.61
CA THR A 27 9.53 22.24 -5.08
C THR A 27 9.92 22.82 -3.72
N ASP A 28 11.13 22.54 -3.22
CA ASP A 28 11.53 22.85 -1.84
C ASP A 28 10.52 22.36 -0.78
N GLY A 29 9.89 21.22 -1.04
CA GLY A 29 8.78 20.69 -0.25
C GLY A 29 9.18 20.20 1.15
N GLU A 30 8.18 19.97 2.00
CA GLU A 30 8.35 19.70 3.44
C GLU A 30 9.28 18.52 3.75
N MET A 31 9.28 17.48 2.91
CA MET A 31 10.18 16.32 3.09
C MET A 31 11.65 16.65 2.82
N TRP A 32 11.92 17.65 1.97
CA TRP A 32 13.27 18.07 1.62
C TRP A 32 13.82 19.12 2.59
N THR A 33 13.02 20.15 2.90
CA THR A 33 13.48 21.33 3.64
C THR A 33 13.04 21.36 5.11
N GLY A 34 12.01 20.59 5.46
CA GLY A 34 11.43 20.58 6.80
C GLY A 34 12.27 19.84 7.84
N SER A 35 11.79 19.87 9.09
CA SER A 35 12.37 19.12 10.20
C SER A 35 11.29 18.64 11.16
N GLY A 36 11.64 17.74 12.07
CA GLY A 36 10.67 17.08 12.95
C GLY A 36 9.81 16.05 12.20
N PRO A 37 8.74 15.54 12.85
CA PRO A 37 7.87 14.52 12.29
C PRO A 37 7.14 15.02 11.04
N ARG A 38 7.28 14.28 9.94
CA ARG A 38 6.66 14.60 8.64
C ARG A 38 6.13 13.32 8.02
N GLN A 39 5.00 13.41 7.32
CA GLN A 39 4.40 12.26 6.65
C GLN A 39 3.74 12.63 5.32
N VAL A 40 3.77 11.71 4.36
CA VAL A 40 2.96 11.73 3.14
C VAL A 40 2.14 10.45 3.14
N SER A 41 0.85 10.58 2.85
CA SER A 41 -0.07 9.45 2.69
C SER A 41 -0.62 9.46 1.26
N THR A 42 -0.52 8.32 0.57
CA THR A 42 -1.08 8.12 -0.78
C THR A 42 -2.08 7.00 -0.73
N ARG A 43 -3.33 7.26 -1.16
CA ARG A 43 -4.33 6.20 -1.29
C ARG A 43 -4.02 5.34 -2.50
N ILE A 44 -3.90 4.03 -2.28
CA ILE A 44 -3.75 3.03 -3.33
C ILE A 44 -5.09 2.31 -3.48
N THR A 45 -5.61 2.28 -4.70
CA THR A 45 -6.81 1.51 -5.05
C THR A 45 -6.37 0.24 -5.77
N PHE A 46 -6.89 -0.90 -5.31
CA PHE A 46 -6.64 -2.17 -5.98
C PHE A 46 -7.37 -2.22 -7.32
N ASN A 47 -6.78 -2.89 -8.31
CA ASN A 47 -7.36 -3.09 -9.64
C ASN A 47 -8.68 -3.88 -9.57
N ASN A 48 -8.77 -4.81 -8.61
CA ASN A 48 -9.98 -5.55 -8.29
C ASN A 48 -10.17 -5.57 -6.77
N ALA A 49 -11.40 -5.44 -6.30
CA ALA A 49 -11.69 -5.59 -4.88
C ALA A 49 -11.47 -7.05 -4.44
N PHE A 50 -10.86 -7.22 -3.28
CA PHE A 50 -10.76 -8.51 -2.59
C PHE A 50 -12.06 -8.83 -1.85
N ALA A 51 -12.30 -10.09 -1.52
CA ALA A 51 -13.49 -10.49 -0.73
C ALA A 51 -13.49 -9.93 0.71
N GLY A 52 -12.32 -9.49 1.18
CA GLY A 52 -12.11 -8.81 2.46
C GLY A 52 -10.72 -8.15 2.45
N PRO A 53 -10.33 -7.43 3.52
CA PRO A 53 -9.02 -6.77 3.58
C PRO A 53 -7.87 -7.77 3.33
N PRO A 54 -7.03 -7.57 2.29
CA PRO A 54 -5.91 -8.46 1.99
C PRO A 54 -4.74 -8.24 2.95
N ALA A 55 -3.77 -9.17 2.96
CA ALA A 55 -2.46 -8.90 3.53
C ALA A 55 -1.67 -8.02 2.55
N VAL A 56 -1.16 -6.89 3.03
CA VAL A 56 -0.39 -5.93 2.21
C VAL A 56 1.04 -5.84 2.72
N ASN A 57 2.01 -5.98 1.82
CA ASN A 57 3.40 -5.63 2.07
C ASN A 57 3.78 -4.42 1.22
N VAL A 58 4.55 -3.50 1.82
CA VAL A 58 5.09 -2.31 1.15
C VAL A 58 6.59 -2.25 1.36
N SER A 59 7.29 -1.73 0.36
CA SER A 59 8.74 -1.58 0.39
C SER A 59 9.16 -0.30 -0.32
N ILE A 60 10.26 0.30 0.12
CA ILE A 60 10.87 1.43 -0.59
C ILE A 60 11.68 0.84 -1.75
N SER A 61 11.34 1.22 -2.98
CA SER A 61 12.01 0.77 -4.21
C SER A 61 12.94 1.81 -4.81
N MET A 62 12.80 3.08 -4.40
CA MET A 62 13.73 4.16 -4.73
C MET A 62 13.76 5.19 -3.61
N TRP A 63 14.95 5.69 -3.31
CA TRP A 63 15.19 6.76 -2.36
C TRP A 63 16.26 7.71 -2.87
N ASP A 64 15.94 9.00 -2.86
CA ASP A 64 16.89 10.10 -3.09
C ASP A 64 16.89 10.95 -1.82
N VAL A 65 18.05 11.02 -1.15
CA VAL A 65 18.16 11.56 0.21
C VAL A 65 19.40 12.44 0.34
N GLY A 66 19.28 13.48 1.17
CA GLY A 66 20.40 14.37 1.49
C GLY A 66 21.48 13.65 2.30
N ARG A 67 22.74 14.05 2.10
CA ARG A 67 23.92 13.44 2.75
C ARG A 67 24.28 14.03 4.11
N SER A 68 23.64 15.13 4.52
CA SER A 68 24.07 15.96 5.65
C SER A 68 23.50 15.53 7.01
N ALA A 69 22.56 14.57 7.03
CA ALA A 69 21.89 14.13 8.23
C ALA A 69 21.70 12.61 8.22
N ASN A 70 21.42 12.03 9.39
CA ASN A 70 21.09 10.62 9.48
C ASN A 70 19.79 10.32 8.73
N LEU A 71 19.75 9.21 8.02
CA LEU A 71 18.53 8.74 7.36
C LEU A 71 17.60 8.11 8.39
N ARG A 72 16.38 8.64 8.50
CA ARG A 72 15.31 8.11 9.35
C ARG A 72 14.04 8.06 8.51
N ALA A 73 13.53 6.87 8.27
CA ALA A 73 12.36 6.67 7.44
C ALA A 73 11.57 5.45 7.91
N GLU A 74 10.26 5.51 7.72
CA GLU A 74 9.33 4.41 7.93
C GLU A 74 8.32 4.40 6.77
N ILE A 75 7.99 3.21 6.27
CA ILE A 75 6.91 3.01 5.29
C ILE A 75 5.92 1.97 5.84
N LEU A 76 4.63 2.27 5.73
CA LEU A 76 3.56 1.45 6.29
C LEU A 76 2.38 1.36 5.30
N ALA A 77 1.71 0.22 5.29
CA ALA A 77 0.34 0.12 4.82
C ALA A 77 -0.60 0.38 6.01
N GLN A 78 -1.52 1.34 5.87
CA GLN A 78 -2.55 1.66 6.86
C GLN A 78 -3.93 1.62 6.21
N ASN A 79 -4.98 1.58 7.03
CA ASN A 79 -6.38 1.66 6.57
C ASN A 79 -6.69 0.69 5.41
N ILE A 80 -6.22 -0.56 5.55
CA ILE A 80 -6.41 -1.61 4.55
C ILE A 80 -7.87 -2.03 4.55
N SER A 81 -8.51 -1.91 3.39
CA SER A 81 -9.86 -2.34 3.08
C SER A 81 -9.84 -3.32 1.89
N SER A 82 -11.00 -3.84 1.49
CA SER A 82 -11.10 -4.73 0.33
C SER A 82 -10.75 -4.06 -0.99
N ASP A 83 -10.85 -2.73 -1.08
CA ASP A 83 -10.69 -1.94 -2.31
C ASP A 83 -9.37 -1.13 -2.35
N GLY A 84 -8.59 -1.11 -1.28
CA GLY A 84 -7.33 -0.40 -1.25
C GLY A 84 -6.70 -0.27 0.12
N PHE A 85 -5.64 0.53 0.20
CA PHE A 85 -4.96 0.89 1.45
C PHE A 85 -4.29 2.26 1.33
N ASP A 86 -3.87 2.83 2.45
CA ASP A 86 -3.10 4.06 2.49
C ASP A 86 -1.61 3.71 2.62
N MET A 87 -0.81 4.08 1.63
CA MET A 87 0.64 3.97 1.69
C MET A 87 1.21 5.20 2.37
N VAL A 88 1.73 5.02 3.59
CA VAL A 88 2.20 6.10 4.43
C VAL A 88 3.72 6.04 4.52
N PHE A 89 4.38 7.13 4.08
CA PHE A 89 5.80 7.36 4.31
C PHE A 89 5.99 8.39 5.42
N ARG A 90 6.89 8.12 6.36
CA ARG A 90 7.23 9.00 7.47
C ARG A 90 8.73 9.23 7.57
N THR A 91 9.10 10.42 8.01
CA THR A 91 10.47 10.78 8.40
C THR A 91 10.44 11.71 9.60
N TRP A 92 11.57 11.88 10.27
CA TRP A 92 11.66 12.73 11.46
C TRP A 92 13.07 13.26 11.70
N GLY A 93 13.17 14.22 12.62
CA GLY A 93 14.42 14.93 12.91
C GLY A 93 14.84 15.81 11.73
N ASP A 94 16.12 15.80 11.42
CA ASP A 94 16.77 16.61 10.39
C ASP A 94 16.98 15.87 9.06
N SER A 95 16.38 14.68 8.88
CA SER A 95 16.49 13.91 7.64
C SER A 95 15.92 14.69 6.44
N GLN A 96 16.65 14.69 5.32
CA GLN A 96 16.22 15.36 4.08
C GLN A 96 15.89 14.30 3.03
N ILE A 97 14.62 14.23 2.63
CA ILE A 97 14.13 13.23 1.68
C ILE A 97 13.67 13.97 0.41
N ALA A 98 14.45 13.84 -0.67
CA ALA A 98 14.15 14.47 -1.95
C ALA A 98 13.03 13.73 -2.67
N ARG A 99 13.16 12.40 -2.80
CA ARG A 99 12.22 11.56 -3.54
C ARG A 99 12.09 10.18 -2.91
N ILE A 100 10.89 9.62 -2.97
CA ILE A 100 10.61 8.23 -2.60
C ILE A 100 9.76 7.57 -3.69
N GLY A 101 10.21 6.41 -4.16
CA GLY A 101 9.42 5.44 -4.87
C GLY A 101 9.18 4.22 -3.99
N ALA A 102 8.00 3.63 -4.07
CA ALA A 102 7.60 2.48 -3.26
C ALA A 102 6.87 1.45 -4.10
N ASP A 103 7.13 0.18 -3.79
CA ASP A 103 6.45 -0.96 -4.39
C ASP A 103 5.53 -1.59 -3.34
N TRP A 104 4.45 -2.21 -3.79
CA TRP A 104 3.50 -2.91 -2.94
C TRP A 104 2.99 -4.20 -3.57
N ILE A 105 2.64 -5.15 -2.71
CA ILE A 105 1.93 -6.38 -3.06
C ILE A 105 0.81 -6.63 -2.05
N ALA A 106 -0.36 -6.97 -2.56
CA ALA A 106 -1.54 -7.36 -1.81
C ALA A 106 -1.93 -8.80 -2.17
N ILE A 107 -2.11 -9.64 -1.15
CA ILE A 107 -2.50 -11.04 -1.30
C ILE A 107 -3.70 -11.31 -0.41
N GLY A 108 -4.79 -11.80 -1.00
CA GLY A 108 -6.04 -11.99 -0.27
C GLY A 108 -7.01 -12.92 -0.98
N ALA A 109 -8.15 -13.17 -0.34
CA ALA A 109 -9.23 -13.96 -0.93
C ALA A 109 -9.83 -13.24 -2.13
N ALA A 110 -9.98 -13.96 -3.25
CA ALA A 110 -10.69 -13.46 -4.41
C ALA A 110 -12.20 -13.34 -4.10
N VAL A 111 -12.87 -12.35 -4.69
CA VAL A 111 -14.34 -12.40 -4.79
C VAL A 111 -14.70 -13.57 -5.68
N ASP A 112 -15.58 -14.46 -5.21
CA ASP A 112 -16.03 -15.60 -6.00
C ASP A 112 -16.84 -15.10 -7.21
N PRO A 113 -16.34 -15.30 -8.46
CA PRO A 113 -17.02 -14.83 -9.66
C PRO A 113 -18.31 -15.61 -9.95
N THR A 114 -18.55 -16.71 -9.25
CA THR A 114 -19.74 -17.57 -9.41
C THR A 114 -20.85 -17.27 -8.41
N LEU A 115 -20.59 -16.43 -7.40
CA LEU A 115 -21.64 -15.89 -6.53
C LEU A 115 -22.47 -14.87 -7.30
N TRP A 116 -23.65 -15.29 -7.75
CA TRP A 116 -24.67 -14.39 -8.27
C TRP A 116 -25.20 -13.50 -7.14
N GLN A 117 -25.13 -12.17 -7.32
CA GLN A 117 -25.88 -11.25 -6.47
C GLN A 117 -27.37 -11.43 -6.76
N VAL A 118 -28.11 -12.02 -5.83
CA VAL A 118 -29.57 -11.88 -5.82
C VAL A 118 -29.89 -10.48 -5.34
N ASP A 119 -30.18 -9.59 -6.27
CA ASP A 119 -30.90 -8.37 -5.96
C ASP A 119 -32.32 -8.77 -5.51
N GLY A 120 -32.57 -8.61 -4.21
CA GLY A 120 -33.84 -8.95 -3.58
C GLY A 120 -34.98 -8.06 -4.08
N ALA A 121 -36.11 -8.73 -4.32
CA ALA A 121 -37.42 -8.19 -4.70
C ALA A 121 -38.03 -7.19 -3.70
#